data_AF-A0A7S2USE4-F1
#
_entry.id   AF-A0A7S2USE4-F1
#
_cell.length_a   1.000
_cell.length_b   1.000
_cell.length_c   1.000
_cell.angle_alpha   90.00
_cell.angle_beta   90.00
_cell.angle_gamma   90.00
#
_symmetry.space_group_name_H-M   'P 1'
#
loop_
_entity.id
_entity.type
_entity.pdbx_description
1 polymer ?
#
loop_
_entity_poly.entity_id
_entity_poly.type
_entity_poly.pdbx_seq_one_letter_code
_entity_poly.pdbx_strand_id
1 'polypeptide(L)'
;YGTGRLESQIEDLADVAASVHAKLGVCTTGNSLDKHDWDEKHMLENDASIKDMEAAAIAWSCSMSNNTPFMGVKVVTDIVDGFRPTDEEFLENLSHAAKSLQSSLPIIIDHVCASNNDSPKAEL
;
A
#
# COMPACT_ATOMS: atom_id res chain seq x y z
N TYR A 1 -7.08 16.12 -12.70
CA TYR A 1 -6.57 15.87 -11.34
C TYR A 1 -7.78 15.68 -10.45
N GLY A 2 -7.80 14.61 -9.66
CA GLY A 2 -8.88 14.35 -8.70
C GLY A 2 -8.25 14.15 -7.33
N THR A 3 -8.77 14.83 -6.32
CA THR A 3 -8.47 14.56 -4.92
C THR A 3 -9.60 13.68 -4.38
N GLY A 4 -9.25 12.63 -3.64
CA GLY A 4 -10.21 11.66 -3.14
C GLY A 4 -9.51 10.60 -2.30
N ARG A 5 -10.28 9.93 -1.45
CA ARG A 5 -9.79 8.89 -0.55
C ARG A 5 -10.59 7.62 -0.77
N LEU A 6 -9.89 6.51 -0.95
CA LEU A 6 -10.46 5.19 -1.14
C LEU A 6 -9.99 4.31 0.01
N GLU A 7 -10.94 3.83 0.81
CA GLU A 7 -10.66 3.00 1.97
C GLU A 7 -10.58 1.52 1.56
N SER A 8 -9.63 0.80 2.17
CA SER A 8 -9.62 -0.66 2.10
C SER A 8 -10.85 -1.20 2.85
N GLN A 9 -11.54 -2.17 2.23
CA GLN A 9 -12.75 -2.81 2.79
C GLN A 9 -12.44 -4.18 3.42
N ILE A 10 -11.19 -4.40 3.84
CA ILE A 10 -10.75 -5.65 4.48
C ILE A 10 -10.91 -5.52 6.00
N GLU A 11 -11.80 -6.30 6.59
CA GLU A 11 -12.14 -6.21 8.02
C GLU A 11 -10.97 -6.62 8.94
N ASP A 12 -10.19 -7.64 8.55
CA ASP A 12 -9.07 -8.20 9.31
C ASP A 12 -7.71 -7.56 8.95
N LEU A 13 -7.71 -6.38 8.32
CA LEU A 13 -6.49 -5.72 7.84
C LEU A 13 -5.45 -5.47 8.95
N ALA A 14 -5.92 -5.20 10.17
CA ALA A 14 -5.05 -5.01 11.34
C ALA A 14 -4.34 -6.32 11.75
N ASP A 15 -5.04 -7.45 11.66
CA ASP A 15 -4.49 -8.77 11.99
C ASP A 15 -3.50 -9.22 10.91
N VAL A 16 -3.82 -8.97 9.63
CA VAL A 16 -2.89 -9.16 8.52
C VAL A 16 -1.60 -8.37 8.73
N ALA A 17 -1.70 -7.08 9.07
CA ALA A 17 -0.52 -6.25 9.34
C ALA A 17 0.28 -6.74 10.54
N ALA A 18 -0.40 -7.15 11.62
CA ALA A 18 0.25 -7.68 12.82
C ALA A 18 1.02 -8.98 12.54
N SER A 19 0.51 -9.84 11.65
CA SER A 19 1.14 -11.13 11.29
C SER A 19 2.55 -10.98 10.69
N VAL A 20 2.85 -9.83 10.10
CA VAL A 20 4.14 -9.49 9.49
C VAL A 20 4.83 -8.32 10.18
N HIS A 21 4.34 -7.89 11.34
CA HIS A 21 4.82 -6.72 12.08
C HIS A 21 4.87 -5.42 11.24
N ALA A 22 3.93 -5.28 10.30
CA ALA A 22 3.80 -4.10 9.46
C ALA A 22 3.04 -2.96 10.17
N LYS A 23 3.24 -1.74 9.66
CA LYS A 23 2.47 -0.56 10.07
C LYS A 23 1.33 -0.33 9.07
N LEU A 24 0.21 0.19 9.57
CA LEU A 24 -0.87 0.73 8.74
C LEU A 24 -0.65 2.22 8.51
N GLY A 25 -1.05 2.73 7.35
CA GLY A 25 -0.91 4.15 7.00
C GLY A 25 -1.57 4.49 5.67
N VAL A 26 -1.70 5.79 5.38
CA VAL A 26 -2.30 6.30 4.14
C VAL A 26 -1.25 6.31 3.03
N CYS A 27 -1.61 5.77 1.86
CA CYS A 27 -0.79 5.83 0.65
C CYS A 27 -1.33 6.93 -0.28
N THR A 28 -0.48 7.90 -0.64
CA THR A 28 -0.77 8.88 -1.69
C THR A 28 -0.07 8.51 -2.98
N THR A 29 -0.73 8.71 -4.11
CA THR A 29 -0.26 8.27 -5.42
C THR A 29 -0.10 9.45 -6.38
N GLY A 30 1.00 9.49 -7.13
CA GLY A 30 1.21 10.42 -8.23
C GLY A 30 2.16 9.84 -9.28
N ASN A 31 2.15 10.35 -10.52
CA ASN A 31 2.93 9.76 -11.61
C ASN A 31 4.43 10.09 -11.59
N SER A 32 4.89 10.85 -10.59
CA SER A 32 6.29 11.28 -10.45
C SER A 32 6.95 10.53 -9.32
N LEU A 33 8.22 10.15 -9.50
CA LEU A 33 9.04 9.55 -8.44
C LEU A 33 9.40 10.59 -7.38
N ASP A 34 9.82 11.78 -7.82
CA ASP A 34 10.05 12.93 -6.97
C ASP A 34 8.73 13.56 -6.48
N LYS A 35 8.85 14.53 -5.57
CA LYS A 35 7.74 15.38 -5.14
C LYS A 35 8.01 16.84 -5.54
N HIS A 36 6.98 17.51 -6.02
CA HIS A 36 6.94 18.96 -6.11
C HIS A 36 6.21 19.55 -4.88
N ASP A 37 6.29 20.86 -4.67
CA ASP A 37 5.65 21.55 -3.53
C ASP A 37 4.14 21.27 -3.41
N TRP A 38 3.46 21.09 -4.54
CA TRP A 38 2.04 20.72 -4.55
C TRP A 38 1.78 19.27 -4.14
N ASP A 39 2.70 18.35 -4.46
CA ASP A 39 2.61 16.96 -4.01
C ASP A 39 2.80 16.89 -2.50
N GLU A 40 3.78 17.64 -1.97
CA GLU A 40 4.01 17.75 -0.53
C GLU A 40 2.80 18.30 0.21
N LYS A 41 2.21 19.38 -0.30
CA LYS A 41 0.98 19.95 0.27
C LYS A 41 -0.14 18.91 0.34
N HIS A 42 -0.41 18.21 -0.76
CA HIS A 42 -1.47 17.20 -0.77
C HIS A 42 -1.14 15.98 0.10
N MET A 43 0.12 15.56 0.16
CA MET A 43 0.57 14.51 1.08
C MET A 43 0.27 14.87 2.54
N LEU A 44 0.65 16.09 2.95
CA LEU A 44 0.40 16.58 4.31
C LEU A 44 -1.10 16.72 4.62
N GLU A 45 -1.88 17.27 3.69
CA GLU A 45 -3.33 17.42 3.84
C GLU A 45 -4.07 16.07 3.95
N ASN A 46 -3.50 14.98 3.44
CA ASN A 46 -4.09 13.65 3.46
C ASN A 46 -3.47 12.70 4.50
N ASP A 47 -2.60 13.19 5.38
CA ASP A 47 -1.90 12.40 6.41
C ASP A 47 -1.12 11.21 5.80
N ALA A 48 -0.43 11.49 4.68
CA ALA A 48 0.29 10.48 3.92
C ALA A 48 1.42 9.86 4.75
N SER A 49 1.41 8.54 4.86
CA SER A 49 2.51 7.76 5.43
C SER A 49 3.45 7.20 4.36
N ILE A 50 2.92 6.97 3.15
CA ILE A 50 3.62 6.39 2.01
C ILE A 50 3.26 7.16 0.74
N LYS A 51 4.25 7.36 -0.13
CA LYS A 51 4.07 7.85 -1.50
C LYS A 51 4.38 6.71 -2.48
N ASP A 52 3.56 6.57 -3.51
CA ASP A 52 3.80 5.64 -4.62
C ASP A 52 3.31 6.21 -5.97
N MET A 53 3.27 5.36 -7.01
CA MET A 53 2.89 5.75 -8.36
C MET A 53 1.66 4.98 -8.92
N GLU A 54 1.04 4.06 -8.16
CA GLU A 54 -0.03 3.19 -8.70
C GLU A 54 -1.25 2.97 -7.78
N ALA A 55 -1.11 3.00 -6.45
CA ALA A 55 -2.08 2.44 -5.52
C ALA A 55 -3.50 3.03 -5.67
N ALA A 56 -3.62 4.36 -5.78
CA ALA A 56 -4.92 5.00 -5.95
C ALA A 56 -5.60 4.61 -7.27
N ALA A 57 -4.84 4.39 -8.34
CA ALA A 57 -5.40 3.96 -9.63
C ALA A 57 -5.90 2.51 -9.57
N ILE A 58 -5.19 1.64 -8.84
CA ILE A 58 -5.64 0.26 -8.56
C ILE A 58 -6.92 0.29 -7.73
N ALA A 59 -6.94 1.03 -6.62
CA ALA A 59 -8.11 1.17 -5.76
C ALA A 59 -9.33 1.70 -6.53
N TRP A 60 -9.12 2.70 -7.39
CA TRP A 60 -10.17 3.23 -8.26
C TRP A 60 -10.71 2.15 -9.21
N SER A 61 -9.84 1.36 -9.82
CA SER A 61 -10.21 0.26 -10.70
C SER A 61 -11.02 -0.83 -9.98
N CYS A 62 -10.63 -1.16 -8.75
CA CYS A 62 -11.37 -2.06 -7.87
C CYS A 62 -12.77 -1.53 -7.52
N SER A 63 -12.89 -0.22 -7.24
CA SER A 63 -14.20 0.41 -6.97
C SER A 63 -15.16 0.32 -8.16
N MET A 64 -14.64 0.50 -9.39
CA MET A 64 -15.43 0.35 -10.60
C MET A 64 -15.77 -1.11 -10.91
N SER A 65 -14.93 -2.05 -10.45
CA SER A 65 -15.07 -3.50 -10.70
C SER A 65 -15.87 -4.17 -9.59
N ASN A 66 -17.15 -3.79 -9.46
CA ASN A 66 -18.09 -4.34 -8.49
C ASN A 66 -17.58 -4.27 -7.03
N ASN A 67 -16.89 -3.18 -6.67
CA ASN A 67 -16.28 -2.98 -5.34
C ASN A 67 -15.42 -4.16 -4.89
N THR A 68 -14.53 -4.64 -5.77
CA THR A 68 -13.55 -5.68 -5.41
C THR A 68 -12.74 -5.22 -4.18
N PRO A 69 -12.68 -6.02 -3.09
CA PRO A 69 -11.85 -5.68 -1.93
C PRO A 69 -10.37 -5.54 -2.33
N PHE A 70 -9.68 -4.57 -1.73
CA PHE A 70 -8.27 -4.31 -2.02
C PHE A 70 -7.51 -3.91 -0.76
N MET A 71 -6.21 -4.19 -0.75
CA MET A 71 -5.23 -3.63 0.18
C MET A 71 -3.90 -3.42 -0.55
N GLY A 72 -3.09 -2.48 -0.06
CA GLY A 72 -1.73 -2.26 -0.54
C GLY A 72 -0.70 -2.80 0.43
N VAL A 73 0.26 -3.58 -0.06
CA VAL A 73 1.48 -3.93 0.68
C VAL A 73 2.62 -3.10 0.12
N LYS A 74 3.19 -2.22 0.93
CA LYS A 74 4.22 -1.27 0.52
C LYS A 74 5.48 -1.47 1.35
N VAL A 75 6.63 -1.40 0.69
CA VAL A 75 7.94 -1.41 1.35
C VAL A 75 8.63 -0.09 1.04
N VAL A 76 9.16 0.54 2.07
CA VAL A 76 9.82 1.85 1.96
C VAL A 76 11.25 1.63 1.45
N THR A 77 11.55 2.24 0.31
CA THR A 77 12.88 2.24 -0.31
C THR A 77 13.65 3.51 -0.04
N ASP A 78 12.95 4.63 0.19
CA ASP A 78 13.52 5.96 0.33
C ASP A 78 12.64 6.82 1.23
N ILE A 79 13.25 7.80 1.89
CA ILE A 79 12.58 8.72 2.79
C ILE A 79 12.37 10.04 2.07
N VAL A 80 11.13 10.30 1.66
CA VAL A 80 10.73 11.42 0.80
C VAL A 80 11.01 12.80 1.42
N ASP A 81 10.99 12.92 2.74
CA ASP A 81 11.35 14.12 3.52
C ASP A 81 12.79 14.07 4.07
N GLY A 82 13.58 13.10 3.63
CA GLY A 82 14.98 12.93 3.98
C GLY A 82 15.91 13.87 3.21
N PHE A 83 17.18 13.87 3.59
CA PHE A 83 18.22 14.71 2.98
C PHE A 83 18.89 14.09 1.75
N ARG A 84 18.52 12.84 1.40
CA ARG A 84 19.16 12.06 0.34
C ARG A 84 18.37 12.18 -0.97
N PRO A 85 19.03 12.12 -2.14
CA PRO A 85 18.33 11.98 -3.41
C PRO A 85 17.49 10.70 -3.43
N THR A 86 16.22 10.83 -3.81
CA THR A 86 15.23 9.75 -3.85
C THR A 86 15.69 8.56 -4.70
N ASP A 87 16.25 8.83 -5.89
CA ASP A 87 16.68 7.80 -6.84
C ASP A 87 17.89 7.00 -6.34
N GLU A 88 18.85 7.66 -5.70
CA GLU A 88 20.02 7.00 -5.12
C GLU A 88 19.62 6.09 -3.95
N GLU A 89 18.83 6.61 -3.00
CA GLU A 89 18.37 5.84 -1.84
C GLU A 89 17.47 4.68 -2.27
N PHE A 90 16.59 4.91 -3.26
CA PHE A 90 15.77 3.87 -3.86
C PHE A 90 16.62 2.71 -4.38
N LEU A 91 17.63 3.00 -5.23
CA LEU A 91 18.46 1.96 -5.85
C LEU A 91 19.31 1.19 -4.84
N GLU A 92 19.84 1.88 -3.83
CA GLU A 92 20.60 1.26 -2.75
C GLU A 92 19.73 0.27 -1.95
N ASN A 93 18.53 0.70 -1.59
CA ASN A 93 17.65 -0.06 -0.71
C ASN A 93 16.77 -1.07 -1.45
N LEU A 94 16.63 -0.99 -2.77
CA LEU A 94 15.73 -1.84 -3.56
C LEU A 94 15.94 -3.33 -3.28
N SER A 95 17.19 -3.77 -3.18
CA SER A 95 17.51 -5.18 -2.91
C SER A 95 17.06 -5.64 -1.51
N HIS A 96 17.15 -4.76 -0.52
CA HIS A 96 16.69 -5.02 0.85
C HIS A 96 15.16 -4.97 0.94
N ALA A 97 14.54 -3.98 0.29
CA ALA A 97 13.10 -3.85 0.21
C ALA A 97 12.45 -5.07 -0.48
N ALA A 98 13.04 -5.54 -1.59
CA ALA A 98 12.60 -6.74 -2.28
C ALA A 98 12.68 -8.00 -1.40
N LYS A 99 13.77 -8.19 -0.63
CA LYS A 99 13.89 -9.30 0.32
C LYS A 99 12.86 -9.22 1.46
N SER A 100 12.59 -8.01 1.97
CA SER A 100 11.57 -7.78 2.99
C SER A 100 10.18 -8.15 2.47
N LEU A 101 9.85 -7.71 1.25
CA LEU A 101 8.59 -8.06 0.59
C LEU A 101 8.50 -9.57 0.34
N GLN A 102 9.56 -10.18 -0.19
CA GLN A 102 9.63 -11.62 -0.44
C GLN A 102 9.40 -12.46 0.81
N SER A 103 9.86 -11.99 1.97
CA SER A 103 9.70 -12.68 3.25
C SER A 103 8.30 -12.51 3.83
N SER A 104 7.68 -11.34 3.63
CA SER A 104 6.38 -11.00 4.23
C SER A 104 5.19 -11.49 3.41
N LEU A 105 5.31 -11.47 2.07
CA LEU A 105 4.20 -11.72 1.17
C LEU A 105 3.57 -13.12 1.31
N PRO A 106 4.34 -14.22 1.48
CA PRO A 106 3.75 -15.54 1.70
C PRO A 106 2.86 -15.61 2.95
N ILE A 107 3.29 -14.98 4.07
CA ILE A 107 2.53 -14.95 5.33
C ILE A 107 1.20 -14.21 5.13
N ILE A 108 1.23 -13.08 4.40
CA ILE A 108 0.03 -12.30 4.08
C ILE A 108 -0.94 -13.13 3.22
N ILE A 109 -0.44 -13.81 2.19
CA ILE A 109 -1.26 -14.66 1.31
C ILE A 109 -1.88 -15.79 2.11
N ASP A 110 -1.11 -16.48 2.96
CA ASP A 110 -1.62 -17.56 3.81
C ASP A 110 -2.73 -17.06 4.75
N HIS A 111 -2.58 -15.86 5.33
CA HIS A 111 -3.59 -15.24 6.17
C HIS A 111 -4.88 -14.96 5.39
N VAL A 112 -4.78 -14.30 4.23
CA VAL A 112 -5.94 -13.97 3.37
C VAL A 112 -6.64 -15.24 2.89
N CYS A 113 -5.90 -16.29 2.53
CA CYS A 113 -6.47 -17.56 2.10
C CYS A 113 -7.13 -18.33 3.26
N ALA A 114 -6.60 -18.21 4.48
CA ALA A 114 -7.20 -18.82 5.67
C ALA A 114 -8.55 -18.16 6.00
N SER A 115 -8.62 -16.82 6.01
CA SER A 115 -9.86 -16.07 6.27
C SER A 115 -10.99 -16.42 5.29
N ASN A 116 -10.65 -16.74 4.03
CA ASN A 116 -11.64 -17.13 3.02
C ASN A 116 -12.24 -18.53 3.24
N ASN A 117 -11.53 -19.44 3.92
CA ASN A 117 -12.01 -20.81 4.17
C ASN A 117 -13.06 -20.90 5.30
N ASP A 118 -13.24 -19.83 6.09
CA ASP A 118 -14.25 -19.75 7.15
C ASP A 118 -15.58 -19.12 6.67
N SER A 119 -15.68 -18.71 5.41
CA SER A 119 -16.95 -18.28 4.83
C SER A 119 -17.87 -19.49 4.59
N PRO A 120 -19.17 -19.42 4.95
CA PRO A 120 -20.08 -20.55 4.78
C PRO A 120 -20.12 -20.94 3.30
N LYS A 121 -19.73 -22.18 3.00
CA LYS A 121 -19.89 -22.77 1.66
C LYS A 121 -21.35 -22.61 1.28
N ALA A 122 -21.62 -21.84 0.22
CA ALA A 122 -22.96 -21.73 -0.31
C ALA A 122 -23.50 -23.14 -0.57
N GLU A 123 -24.56 -23.52 0.14
CA GLU A 123 -25.28 -24.76 -0.13
C GLU A 123 -25.85 -24.65 -1.55
N LEU A 124 -25.42 -25.58 -2.41
CA LEU A 124 -25.98 -25.82 -3.74
C LEU A 124 -27.20 -26.72 -3.64
#